data_AF-A0A960R681-F1
#
_entry.id   AF-A0A960R681-F1
#
_cell.length_a   1.000
_cell.length_b   1.000
_cell.length_c   1.000
_cell.angle_alpha   90.00
_cell.angle_beta   90.00
_cell.angle_gamma   90.00
#
_symmetry.space_group_name_H-M   'P 1'
#
loop_
_entity.id
_entity.type
_entity.pdbx_description
1 polymer ?
#
loop_
_entity_poly.entity_id
_entity_poly.type
_entity_poly.pdbx_seq_one_letter_code
_entity_poly.pdbx_strand_id
1 'polypeptide(L)'
;MNLTQEDFHALGEIFASFSAIDWELLQFGTKEKRERFRLILVTVLSEHARRHTRGDQIWGCMGNLPMRDSLRTRLFHTNGQPTRELRTAIESAAYRWNLRHVFNVPGHMAWFVTLFLQFGFPLPAAKKRLPFWLSGQIVPVAASYLLSGSMQSSSFFLAWQAMKAYRRGLTTEEKCREALERSPWILDGWIPELLTWARSRLDLADYGDAGESEETEPVILGDPRFTWTSEGEPCFRCEILAAATFDLEAPCYEVRGAGFDAARILRQEDGSYYLSGISEVTATPTRASLQCLLTTIGAGTGEEEIATQSLSLWDPHFPISLYRKNGGARMPDPEHPANLEQGCFAIFHQSFAITPQPLRALTNGSWRFVELPPCRPDELALLQEGERVWWPAEDENKLASPTSLLVTIQAAHSAPIEWTKPDRPPPVRFLIKLPPHSVLRWVRLGHEIVETSPDGKWIYRTAPFELNPAHAIYPFYVTV
;
A
#
# COMPACT_ATOMS: atom_id res chain seq x y z
N MET A 1 -12.53 -18.11 13.19
CA MET A 1 -12.99 -18.76 14.44
C MET A 1 -14.06 -17.83 14.97
N ASN A 2 -15.33 -18.24 15.01
CA ASN A 2 -16.41 -17.38 15.52
C ASN A 2 -16.59 -17.70 17.01
N LEU A 3 -15.97 -16.88 17.87
CA LEU A 3 -16.23 -16.94 19.30
C LEU A 3 -17.46 -16.10 19.59
N THR A 4 -18.40 -16.65 20.36
CA THR A 4 -19.54 -15.86 20.85
C THR A 4 -19.03 -14.76 21.79
N GLN A 5 -19.88 -13.78 22.11
CA GLN A 5 -19.53 -12.77 23.10
C GLN A 5 -19.27 -13.38 24.48
N GLU A 6 -20.01 -14.43 24.84
CA GLU A 6 -19.82 -15.20 26.08
C GLU A 6 -18.48 -15.96 26.07
N ASP A 7 -18.13 -16.63 24.96
CA ASP A 7 -16.83 -17.32 24.82
C ASP A 7 -15.66 -16.34 24.92
N PHE A 8 -15.78 -15.17 24.28
CA PHE A 8 -14.77 -14.13 24.35
C PHE A 8 -14.64 -13.56 25.77
N HIS A 9 -15.75 -13.36 26.48
CA HIS A 9 -15.74 -12.93 27.88
C HIS A 9 -15.06 -13.96 28.77
N ALA A 10 -15.41 -15.24 28.65
CA ALA A 10 -14.79 -16.33 29.39
C ALA A 10 -13.28 -16.43 29.12
N LEU A 11 -12.86 -16.29 27.85
CA LEU A 11 -11.43 -16.23 27.49
C LEU A 11 -10.76 -14.98 28.06
N GLY A 12 -11.45 -13.85 28.07
CA GLY A 12 -11.00 -12.60 28.68
C GLY A 12 -10.78 -12.74 30.19
N GLU A 13 -11.68 -13.40 30.91
CA GLU A 13 -11.54 -13.70 32.34
C GLU A 13 -10.36 -14.62 32.62
N ILE A 14 -10.17 -15.66 31.79
CA ILE A 14 -9.01 -16.55 31.87
C ILE A 14 -7.72 -15.75 31.67
N PHE A 15 -7.64 -14.87 30.66
CA PHE A 15 -6.48 -14.02 30.42
C PHE A 15 -6.26 -12.96 31.50
N ALA A 16 -7.32 -12.39 32.06
CA ALA A 16 -7.26 -11.45 33.17
C ALA A 16 -6.78 -12.11 34.48
N SER A 17 -6.96 -13.42 34.62
CA SER A 17 -6.42 -14.19 35.75
C SER A 17 -4.94 -14.57 35.58
N PHE A 18 -4.38 -14.43 34.37
CA PHE A 18 -3.06 -14.95 34.00
C PHE A 18 -1.93 -13.99 34.40
N SER A 19 -0.95 -14.47 35.17
CA SER A 19 0.20 -13.66 35.61
C SER A 19 1.44 -13.82 34.71
N ALA A 20 2.44 -12.98 34.93
CA ALA A 20 3.75 -13.14 34.31
C ALA A 20 4.44 -14.46 34.69
N ILE A 21 4.18 -14.98 35.90
CA ILE A 21 4.74 -16.26 36.37
C ILE A 21 4.09 -17.41 35.60
N ASP A 22 2.77 -17.36 35.40
CA ASP A 22 2.06 -18.37 34.60
C ASP A 22 2.55 -18.38 33.16
N TRP A 23 2.87 -17.20 32.61
CA TRP A 23 3.52 -17.07 31.31
C TRP A 23 4.88 -17.77 31.27
N GLU A 24 5.75 -17.58 32.26
CA GLU A 24 7.03 -18.29 32.31
C GLU A 24 6.84 -19.80 32.43
N LEU A 25 5.97 -20.26 33.31
CA LEU A 25 5.69 -21.69 33.49
C LEU A 25 5.22 -22.33 32.19
N LEU A 26 4.44 -21.61 31.37
CA LEU A 26 4.04 -22.08 30.03
C LEU A 26 5.17 -22.03 29.01
N GLN A 27 6.08 -21.04 29.09
CA GLN A 27 7.30 -21.02 28.26
C GLN A 27 8.28 -22.13 28.65
N PHE A 28 8.26 -22.64 29.87
CA PHE A 28 9.07 -23.80 30.29
C PHE A 28 8.32 -25.14 30.20
N GLY A 29 7.02 -25.10 29.92
CA GLY A 29 6.21 -26.29 29.68
C GLY A 29 6.61 -27.07 28.41
N THR A 30 6.03 -28.26 28.27
CA THR A 30 6.17 -29.10 27.07
C THR A 30 5.91 -28.28 25.80
N LYS A 31 6.66 -28.56 24.72
CA LYS A 31 6.51 -27.88 23.43
C LYS A 31 5.05 -27.77 22.98
N GLU A 32 4.28 -28.84 23.13
CA GLU A 32 2.86 -28.86 22.74
C GLU A 32 1.99 -27.86 23.52
N LYS A 33 2.12 -27.82 24.85
CA LYS A 33 1.40 -26.83 25.69
C LYS A 33 1.75 -25.40 25.29
N ARG A 34 3.02 -25.13 25.01
CA ARG A 34 3.51 -23.82 24.58
C ARG A 34 2.89 -23.39 23.26
N GLU A 35 2.85 -24.27 22.26
CA GLU A 35 2.27 -23.95 20.95
C GLU A 35 0.75 -23.76 20.99
N ARG A 36 0.03 -24.56 21.80
CA ARG A 36 -1.40 -24.37 22.01
C ARG A 36 -1.70 -23.02 22.66
N PHE A 37 -0.90 -22.65 23.65
CA PHE A 37 -1.07 -21.37 24.32
C PHE A 37 -0.77 -20.18 23.40
N ARG A 38 0.25 -20.26 22.55
CA ARG A 38 0.53 -19.24 21.53
C ARG A 38 -0.63 -19.08 20.54
N LEU A 39 -1.28 -20.18 20.15
CA LEU A 39 -2.49 -20.13 19.31
C LEU A 39 -3.65 -19.42 20.03
N ILE A 40 -3.88 -19.74 21.31
CA ILE A 40 -4.91 -19.07 22.12
C ILE A 40 -4.62 -17.57 22.22
N LEU A 41 -3.36 -17.19 22.47
CA LEU A 41 -2.95 -15.79 22.50
C LEU A 41 -3.26 -15.07 21.20
N VAL A 42 -2.87 -15.62 20.04
CA VAL A 42 -3.20 -15.04 18.72
C VAL A 42 -4.72 -14.92 18.55
N THR A 43 -5.48 -15.93 18.96
CA THR A 43 -6.95 -15.93 18.88
C THR A 43 -7.53 -14.78 19.70
N VAL A 44 -7.11 -14.62 20.96
CA VAL A 44 -7.58 -13.54 21.85
C VAL A 44 -7.21 -12.16 21.29
N LEU A 45 -5.99 -11.99 20.78
CA LEU A 45 -5.55 -10.73 20.17
C LEU A 45 -6.37 -10.39 18.93
N SER A 46 -6.52 -11.34 18.01
CA SER A 46 -7.35 -11.15 16.81
C SER A 46 -8.80 -10.86 17.16
N GLU A 47 -9.36 -11.53 18.16
CA GLU A 47 -10.78 -11.39 18.53
C GLU A 47 -11.07 -10.10 19.31
N HIS A 48 -10.11 -9.65 20.12
CA HIS A 48 -10.14 -8.34 20.76
C HIS A 48 -10.02 -7.23 19.72
N ALA A 49 -9.06 -7.34 18.80
CA ALA A 49 -8.90 -6.42 17.69
C ALA A 49 -10.17 -6.32 16.86
N ARG A 50 -10.72 -7.46 16.42
CA ARG A 50 -11.96 -7.55 15.64
C ARG A 50 -13.10 -6.69 16.21
N ARG A 51 -13.24 -6.63 17.54
CA ARG A 51 -14.30 -5.87 18.24
C ARG A 51 -13.96 -4.41 18.50
N HIS A 52 -12.69 -4.08 18.75
CA HIS A 52 -12.33 -2.79 19.35
C HIS A 52 -11.42 -1.93 18.49
N THR A 53 -10.72 -2.49 17.51
CA THR A 53 -9.85 -1.70 16.63
C THR A 53 -10.68 -0.93 15.61
N ARG A 54 -10.22 0.26 15.25
CA ARG A 54 -10.87 1.13 14.28
C ARG A 54 -10.26 0.99 12.87
N GLY A 55 -9.36 -0.01 12.69
CA GLY A 55 -8.55 -0.23 11.48
C GLY A 55 -7.03 -0.40 11.77
N ASP A 56 -6.16 0.53 11.37
CA ASP A 56 -4.69 0.47 11.42
C ASP A 56 -4.04 0.49 12.83
N GLN A 57 -4.74 0.82 13.92
CA GLN A 57 -4.22 0.84 15.30
C GLN A 57 -4.65 -0.40 16.08
N ILE A 58 -4.25 -1.58 15.62
CA ILE A 58 -4.49 -2.80 16.40
C ILE A 58 -3.88 -2.68 17.80
N TRP A 59 -2.69 -2.08 17.90
CA TRP A 59 -1.92 -2.00 19.14
C TRP A 59 -2.49 -0.97 20.11
N GLY A 60 -3.10 0.11 19.61
CA GLY A 60 -3.78 1.10 20.44
C GLY A 60 -4.92 0.48 21.25
N CYS A 61 -5.75 -0.37 20.62
CA CYS A 61 -6.86 -1.03 21.33
C CYS A 61 -6.40 -2.12 22.33
N MET A 62 -5.15 -2.62 22.24
CA MET A 62 -4.63 -3.63 23.16
C MET A 62 -4.40 -3.10 24.57
N GLY A 63 -4.32 -1.77 24.76
CA GLY A 63 -4.33 -1.15 26.09
C GLY A 63 -5.54 -1.57 26.93
N ASN A 64 -6.69 -1.76 26.28
CA ASN A 64 -7.94 -2.16 26.91
C ASN A 64 -8.17 -3.68 26.96
N LEU A 65 -7.19 -4.48 26.50
CA LEU A 65 -7.29 -5.94 26.59
C LEU A 65 -7.33 -6.36 28.07
N PRO A 66 -8.32 -7.14 28.54
CA PRO A 66 -8.39 -7.61 29.92
C PRO A 66 -7.19 -8.50 30.26
N MET A 67 -6.20 -7.97 30.99
CA MET A 67 -4.93 -8.63 31.26
C MET A 67 -4.26 -8.01 32.49
N ARG A 68 -3.62 -8.85 33.32
CA ARG A 68 -2.81 -8.38 34.45
C ARG A 68 -1.63 -7.52 33.98
N ASP A 69 -1.33 -6.46 34.72
CA ASP A 69 -0.23 -5.54 34.39
C ASP A 69 1.12 -6.24 34.27
N SER A 70 1.37 -7.26 35.09
CA SER A 70 2.59 -8.07 35.02
C SER A 70 2.77 -8.75 33.67
N LEU A 71 1.66 -9.24 33.08
CA LEU A 71 1.70 -9.91 31.77
C LEU A 71 1.72 -8.86 30.64
N ARG A 72 0.98 -7.76 30.82
CA ARG A 72 0.93 -6.65 29.88
C ARG A 72 2.31 -6.06 29.63
N THR A 73 3.07 -5.74 30.68
CA THR A 73 4.42 -5.15 30.56
C THR A 73 5.44 -6.07 29.90
N ARG A 74 5.15 -7.38 29.86
CA ARG A 74 5.98 -8.38 29.18
C ARG A 74 5.63 -8.51 27.69
N LEU A 75 4.35 -8.49 27.36
CA LEU A 75 3.86 -8.67 25.99
C LEU A 75 3.84 -7.37 25.18
N PHE A 76 3.71 -6.23 25.86
CA PHE A 76 3.59 -4.92 25.26
C PHE A 76 4.54 -3.92 25.90
N HIS A 77 5.06 -3.01 25.08
CA HIS A 77 5.73 -1.80 25.54
C HIS A 77 4.72 -0.80 26.11
N THR A 78 5.19 0.22 26.81
CA THR A 78 4.35 1.28 27.39
C THR A 78 3.51 2.05 26.37
N ASN A 79 3.95 2.08 25.10
CA ASN A 79 3.21 2.67 23.98
C ASN A 79 2.25 1.68 23.27
N GLY A 80 1.97 0.52 23.88
CA GLY A 80 1.08 -0.51 23.34
C GLY A 80 1.69 -1.40 22.25
N GLN A 81 2.89 -1.10 21.77
CA GLN A 81 3.55 -1.89 20.72
C GLN A 81 3.95 -3.28 21.22
N PRO A 82 3.89 -4.32 20.37
CA PRO A 82 4.21 -5.68 20.78
C PRO A 82 5.70 -5.84 21.02
N THR A 83 6.07 -6.47 22.14
CA THR A 83 7.47 -6.83 22.43
C THR A 83 7.96 -7.92 21.49
N ARG A 84 9.29 -8.14 21.46
CA ARG A 84 9.89 -9.26 20.70
C ARG A 84 9.31 -10.61 21.10
N GLU A 85 9.01 -10.80 22.38
CA GLU A 85 8.44 -12.05 22.89
C GLU A 85 7.06 -12.31 22.28
N LEU A 86 6.19 -11.29 22.25
CA LEU A 86 4.88 -11.39 21.64
C LEU A 86 4.98 -11.64 20.13
N ARG A 87 5.83 -10.90 19.41
CA ARG A 87 6.05 -11.09 17.97
C ARG A 87 6.49 -12.53 17.65
N THR A 88 7.43 -13.06 18.42
CA THR A 88 7.92 -14.44 18.27
C THR A 88 6.81 -15.46 18.54
N ALA A 89 5.93 -15.20 19.53
CA ALA A 89 4.80 -16.06 19.83
C ALA A 89 3.77 -16.07 18.68
N ILE A 90 3.46 -14.90 18.10
CA ILE A 90 2.56 -14.76 16.95
C ILE A 90 3.13 -15.51 15.74
N GLU A 91 4.41 -15.29 15.40
CA GLU A 91 5.09 -15.97 14.29
C GLU A 91 5.10 -17.49 14.48
N SER A 92 5.48 -17.94 15.68
CA SER A 92 5.55 -19.38 15.99
C SER A 92 4.18 -20.03 15.84
N ALA A 93 3.12 -19.40 16.37
CA ALA A 93 1.76 -19.91 16.22
C ALA A 93 1.33 -19.95 14.75
N ALA A 94 1.60 -18.89 14.00
CA ALA A 94 1.22 -18.80 12.61
C ALA A 94 1.90 -19.88 11.75
N TYR A 95 3.21 -20.09 11.90
CA TYR A 95 3.92 -21.16 11.20
C TYR A 95 3.49 -22.55 11.68
N ARG A 96 3.34 -22.76 12.99
CA ARG A 96 3.01 -24.07 13.55
C ARG A 96 1.61 -24.55 13.19
N TRP A 97 0.65 -23.64 13.20
CA TRP A 97 -0.77 -23.93 12.98
C TRP A 97 -1.25 -23.54 11.58
N ASN A 98 -0.33 -23.16 10.69
CA ASN A 98 -0.60 -22.76 9.31
C ASN A 98 -1.66 -21.64 9.23
N LEU A 99 -1.53 -20.64 10.10
CA LEU A 99 -2.39 -19.44 10.05
C LEU A 99 -1.96 -18.56 8.89
N ARG A 100 -2.91 -17.83 8.28
CA ARG A 100 -2.58 -16.85 7.22
C ARG A 100 -1.68 -15.75 7.79
N HIS A 101 -0.56 -15.44 7.15
CA HIS A 101 0.40 -14.45 7.64
C HIS A 101 1.22 -13.81 6.51
N VAL A 102 1.81 -12.64 6.75
CA VAL A 102 2.59 -11.87 5.75
C VAL A 102 4.06 -11.63 6.16
N PHE A 103 4.65 -12.47 7.02
CA PHE A 103 6.03 -12.26 7.51
C PHE A 103 7.11 -12.20 6.42
N ASN A 104 6.85 -12.78 5.25
CA ASN A 104 7.79 -12.81 4.12
C ASN A 104 7.46 -11.75 3.04
N VAL A 105 6.56 -10.79 3.33
CA VAL A 105 6.22 -9.71 2.40
C VAL A 105 6.88 -8.41 2.89
N PRO A 106 7.88 -7.87 2.17
CA PRO A 106 8.56 -6.63 2.54
C PRO A 106 7.60 -5.44 2.63
N GLY A 107 7.91 -4.46 3.49
CA GLY A 107 7.20 -3.17 3.55
C GLY A 107 5.85 -3.17 4.28
N HIS A 108 5.35 -4.32 4.76
CA HIS A 108 4.12 -4.38 5.55
C HIS A 108 4.39 -4.42 7.05
N MET A 109 3.44 -3.87 7.84
CA MET A 109 3.38 -4.12 9.29
C MET A 109 2.97 -5.58 9.55
N ALA A 110 3.92 -6.51 9.41
CA ALA A 110 3.62 -7.92 9.19
C ALA A 110 2.79 -8.58 10.30
N TRP A 111 3.08 -8.26 11.57
CA TRP A 111 2.30 -8.78 12.71
C TRP A 111 0.88 -8.19 12.78
N PHE A 112 0.73 -6.91 12.46
CA PHE A 112 -0.57 -6.22 12.40
C PHE A 112 -1.46 -6.88 11.34
N VAL A 113 -0.96 -6.98 10.11
CA VAL A 113 -1.72 -7.59 8.99
C VAL A 113 -2.03 -9.05 9.27
N THR A 114 -1.09 -9.79 9.90
CA THR A 114 -1.30 -11.19 10.27
C THR A 114 -2.47 -11.39 11.24
N LEU A 115 -2.66 -10.49 12.21
CA LEU A 115 -3.83 -10.57 13.11
C LEU A 115 -5.14 -10.28 12.37
N PHE A 116 -5.13 -9.30 11.46
CA PHE A 116 -6.28 -8.96 10.62
C PHE A 116 -6.64 -10.10 9.67
N LEU A 117 -5.69 -10.85 9.15
CA LEU A 117 -5.94 -12.01 8.28
C LEU A 117 -6.77 -13.10 8.97
N GLN A 118 -6.92 -13.07 10.30
CA GLN A 118 -7.75 -14.02 11.04
C GLN A 118 -9.23 -13.62 11.11
N PHE A 119 -9.57 -12.35 10.87
CA PHE A 119 -10.94 -11.84 10.96
C PHE A 119 -11.39 -10.93 9.80
N GLY A 120 -10.49 -10.57 8.90
CA GLY A 120 -10.73 -9.79 7.68
C GLY A 120 -10.84 -8.30 7.91
N PHE A 121 -11.86 -7.87 8.66
CA PHE A 121 -12.08 -6.46 9.00
C PHE A 121 -12.81 -6.31 10.34
N PRO A 122 -12.57 -5.22 11.07
CA PRO A 122 -13.20 -4.98 12.36
C PRO A 122 -14.53 -4.22 12.19
N LEU A 123 -15.51 -4.51 13.04
CA LEU A 123 -16.83 -3.88 12.96
C LEU A 123 -16.79 -2.35 13.13
N PRO A 124 -16.03 -1.78 14.09
CA PRO A 124 -15.98 -0.32 14.23
C PRO A 124 -15.51 0.39 12.97
N ALA A 125 -14.54 -0.19 12.25
CA ALA A 125 -14.10 0.36 10.96
C ALA A 125 -15.15 0.16 9.86
N ALA A 126 -15.85 -0.99 9.85
CA ALA A 126 -16.89 -1.29 8.88
C ALA A 126 -18.04 -0.29 8.93
N LYS A 127 -18.40 0.21 10.13
CA LYS A 127 -19.47 1.20 10.33
C LYS A 127 -19.40 2.39 9.36
N LYS A 128 -18.20 2.95 9.20
CA LYS A 128 -17.98 4.13 8.35
C LYS A 128 -17.48 3.77 6.94
N ARG A 129 -16.81 2.62 6.77
CA ARG A 129 -16.02 2.34 5.57
C ARG A 129 -16.54 1.19 4.69
N LEU A 130 -17.44 0.35 5.21
CA LEU A 130 -17.99 -0.80 4.46
C LEU A 130 -18.62 -0.42 3.10
N PRO A 131 -19.38 0.68 2.95
CA PRO A 131 -19.93 1.08 1.64
C PRO A 131 -18.84 1.33 0.58
N PHE A 132 -17.75 1.96 1.00
CA PHE A 132 -16.58 2.28 0.17
C PHE A 132 -15.84 1.00 -0.21
N TRP A 133 -15.56 0.14 0.77
CA TRP A 133 -14.88 -1.13 0.57
C TRP A 133 -15.63 -2.04 -0.42
N LEU A 134 -16.95 -2.15 -0.28
CA LEU A 134 -17.79 -2.97 -1.16
C LEU A 134 -17.91 -2.37 -2.58
N SER A 135 -17.76 -1.05 -2.72
CA SER A 135 -17.65 -0.38 -4.02
C SER A 135 -16.30 -0.62 -4.71
N GLY A 136 -15.32 -1.19 -4.01
CA GLY A 136 -13.97 -1.45 -4.51
C GLY A 136 -12.99 -0.30 -4.24
N GLN A 137 -13.38 0.67 -3.40
CA GLN A 137 -12.53 1.77 -2.97
C GLN A 137 -11.83 1.39 -1.65
N ILE A 138 -10.50 1.56 -1.59
CA ILE A 138 -9.69 1.48 -0.36
C ILE A 138 -10.00 0.23 0.48
N VAL A 139 -9.97 -0.94 -0.16
CA VAL A 139 -10.22 -2.22 0.52
C VAL A 139 -9.11 -2.46 1.56
N PRO A 140 -9.44 -2.85 2.81
CA PRO A 140 -8.44 -3.13 3.83
C PRO A 140 -7.40 -4.12 3.33
N VAL A 141 -6.11 -3.89 3.62
CA VAL A 141 -5.00 -4.72 3.14
C VAL A 141 -5.24 -6.21 3.39
N ALA A 142 -5.68 -6.58 4.60
CA ALA A 142 -6.00 -7.97 4.93
C ALA A 142 -7.20 -8.51 4.15
N ALA A 143 -8.25 -7.71 3.92
CA ALA A 143 -9.37 -8.11 3.08
C ALA A 143 -8.92 -8.35 1.64
N SER A 144 -8.03 -7.52 1.08
CA SER A 144 -7.44 -7.72 -0.25
C SER A 144 -6.71 -9.07 -0.36
N TYR A 145 -5.88 -9.42 0.64
CA TYR A 145 -5.23 -10.73 0.72
C TYR A 145 -6.21 -11.90 0.86
N LEU A 146 -7.33 -11.72 1.57
CA LEU A 146 -8.35 -12.76 1.73
C LEU A 146 -9.22 -12.92 0.48
N LEU A 147 -9.30 -11.90 -0.38
CA LEU A 147 -10.09 -11.93 -1.62
C LEU A 147 -9.32 -12.53 -2.80
N SER A 148 -7.99 -12.38 -2.83
CA SER A 148 -7.15 -12.86 -3.93
C SER A 148 -5.73 -13.23 -3.48
N GLY A 149 -5.05 -14.06 -4.28
CA GLY A 149 -3.66 -14.45 -4.04
C GLY A 149 -3.52 -15.67 -3.12
N SER A 150 -2.31 -15.89 -2.61
CA SER A 150 -1.96 -17.09 -1.83
C SER A 150 -2.66 -17.20 -0.47
N MET A 151 -3.21 -16.09 0.04
CA MET A 151 -3.89 -16.02 1.34
C MET A 151 -5.42 -16.04 1.23
N GLN A 152 -5.94 -16.30 0.04
CA GLN A 152 -7.37 -16.26 -0.23
C GLN A 152 -8.16 -17.16 0.74
N SER A 153 -9.34 -16.69 1.12
CA SER A 153 -10.31 -17.45 1.89
C SER A 153 -11.61 -17.56 1.11
N SER A 154 -11.96 -18.77 0.68
CA SER A 154 -13.21 -19.01 -0.07
C SER A 154 -14.45 -18.57 0.73
N SER A 155 -14.48 -18.83 2.03
CA SER A 155 -15.60 -18.42 2.88
C SER A 155 -15.68 -16.90 3.09
N PHE A 156 -14.53 -16.22 3.19
CA PHE A 156 -14.51 -14.75 3.24
C PHE A 156 -14.97 -14.16 1.91
N PHE A 157 -14.44 -14.68 0.80
CA PHE A 157 -14.81 -14.26 -0.55
C PHE A 157 -16.31 -14.38 -0.79
N LEU A 158 -16.93 -15.52 -0.42
CA LEU A 158 -18.37 -15.72 -0.56
C LEU A 158 -19.19 -14.70 0.25
N ALA A 159 -18.82 -14.45 1.51
CA ALA A 159 -19.48 -13.43 2.33
C ALA A 159 -19.31 -12.02 1.75
N TRP A 160 -18.10 -11.69 1.27
CA TRP A 160 -17.81 -10.41 0.64
C TRP A 160 -18.59 -10.22 -0.67
N GLN A 161 -18.66 -11.23 -1.53
CA GLN A 161 -19.44 -11.17 -2.77
C GLN A 161 -20.94 -11.08 -2.48
N ALA A 162 -21.46 -11.76 -1.45
CA ALA A 162 -22.84 -11.62 -1.02
C ALA A 162 -23.16 -10.17 -0.65
N MET A 163 -22.30 -9.52 0.17
CA MET A 163 -22.46 -8.11 0.52
C MET A 163 -22.34 -7.18 -0.71
N LYS A 164 -21.40 -7.44 -1.63
CA LYS A 164 -21.27 -6.66 -2.89
C LYS A 164 -22.48 -6.82 -3.81
N ALA A 165 -22.98 -8.03 -3.98
CA ALA A 165 -24.17 -8.32 -4.76
C ALA A 165 -25.39 -7.64 -4.13
N TYR A 166 -25.50 -7.68 -2.79
CA TYR A 166 -26.58 -7.05 -2.06
C TYR A 166 -26.56 -5.54 -2.25
N ARG A 167 -25.40 -4.90 -2.07
CA ARG A 167 -25.19 -3.47 -2.34
C ARG A 167 -25.66 -3.06 -3.74
N ARG A 168 -25.27 -3.84 -4.76
CA ARG A 168 -25.61 -3.60 -6.18
C ARG A 168 -27.07 -3.92 -6.54
N GLY A 169 -27.86 -4.43 -5.60
CA GLY A 169 -29.24 -4.87 -5.86
C GLY A 169 -29.36 -6.15 -6.69
N LEU A 170 -28.29 -6.94 -6.77
CA LEU A 170 -28.26 -8.21 -7.50
C LEU A 170 -28.74 -9.41 -6.65
N THR A 171 -28.91 -9.23 -5.35
CA THR A 171 -29.51 -10.22 -4.44
C THR A 171 -30.39 -9.54 -3.39
N THR A 172 -31.27 -10.31 -2.75
CA THR A 172 -32.17 -9.83 -1.68
C THR A 172 -31.45 -9.76 -0.33
N GLU A 173 -32.05 -9.04 0.62
CA GLU A 173 -31.52 -8.95 1.99
C GLU A 173 -31.48 -10.33 2.65
N GLU A 174 -32.54 -11.13 2.52
CA GLU A 174 -32.66 -12.48 3.09
C GLU A 174 -31.54 -13.39 2.58
N LYS A 175 -31.27 -13.39 1.27
CA LYS A 175 -30.18 -14.18 0.68
C LYS A 175 -28.81 -13.72 1.14
N CYS A 176 -28.62 -12.40 1.29
CA CYS A 176 -27.37 -11.87 1.84
C CYS A 176 -27.21 -12.28 3.30
N ARG A 177 -28.27 -12.16 4.11
CA ARG A 177 -28.33 -12.55 5.51
C ARG A 177 -27.96 -14.02 5.70
N GLU A 178 -28.61 -14.93 4.96
CA GLU A 178 -28.28 -16.37 5.00
C GLU A 178 -26.80 -16.65 4.68
N ALA A 179 -26.21 -15.89 3.75
CA ALA A 179 -24.79 -16.03 3.41
C ALA A 179 -23.87 -15.52 4.53
N LEU A 180 -24.26 -14.45 5.24
CA LEU A 180 -23.51 -13.92 6.37
C LEU A 180 -23.63 -14.81 7.61
N GLU A 181 -24.80 -15.37 7.90
CA GLU A 181 -25.02 -16.33 9.00
C GLU A 181 -24.19 -17.61 8.84
N ARG A 182 -23.97 -18.05 7.60
CA ARG A 182 -23.09 -19.20 7.31
C ARG A 182 -21.59 -18.85 7.32
N SER A 183 -21.23 -17.57 7.44
CA SER A 183 -19.85 -17.11 7.32
C SER A 183 -19.12 -17.12 8.66
N PRO A 184 -17.97 -17.83 8.79
CA PRO A 184 -17.16 -17.80 10.01
C PRO A 184 -16.38 -16.50 10.22
N TRP A 185 -16.59 -15.50 9.35
CA TRP A 185 -15.93 -14.19 9.37
C TRP A 185 -16.82 -13.08 9.93
N ILE A 186 -18.12 -13.34 10.07
CA ILE A 186 -19.12 -12.38 10.55
C ILE A 186 -19.71 -12.94 11.83
N LEU A 187 -19.87 -12.09 12.85
CA LEU A 187 -20.59 -12.47 14.08
C LEU A 187 -22.08 -12.22 13.86
N ASP A 188 -22.93 -13.09 14.39
CA ASP A 188 -24.39 -13.01 14.16
C ASP A 188 -24.97 -11.64 14.57
N GLY A 189 -24.50 -11.10 15.69
CA GLY A 189 -24.92 -9.77 16.18
C GLY A 189 -24.54 -8.61 15.25
N TRP A 190 -23.59 -8.80 14.34
CA TRP A 190 -23.13 -7.77 13.40
C TRP A 190 -23.99 -7.71 12.13
N ILE A 191 -24.69 -8.79 11.80
CA ILE A 191 -25.37 -8.96 10.52
C ILE A 191 -26.37 -7.83 10.23
N PRO A 192 -27.25 -7.42 11.18
CA PRO A 192 -28.20 -6.33 10.92
C PRO A 192 -27.51 -5.01 10.54
N GLU A 193 -26.43 -4.67 11.23
CA GLU A 193 -25.65 -3.44 11.00
C GLU A 193 -24.92 -3.49 9.66
N LEU A 194 -24.26 -4.61 9.37
CA LEU A 194 -23.55 -4.81 8.11
C LEU A 194 -24.48 -4.74 6.89
N LEU A 195 -25.70 -5.29 6.98
CA LEU A 195 -26.69 -5.17 5.90
C LEU A 195 -27.13 -3.72 5.71
N THR A 196 -27.35 -3.00 6.81
CA THR A 196 -27.71 -1.57 6.80
C THR A 196 -26.59 -0.75 6.12
N TRP A 197 -25.34 -0.93 6.54
CA TRP A 197 -24.20 -0.19 5.98
C TRP A 197 -23.86 -0.65 4.55
N ALA A 198 -24.03 -1.92 4.20
CA ALA A 198 -23.79 -2.38 2.82
C ALA A 198 -24.70 -1.65 1.80
N ARG A 199 -25.90 -1.22 2.22
CA ARG A 199 -26.86 -0.46 1.42
C ARG A 199 -26.81 1.05 1.58
N SER A 200 -26.08 1.57 2.57
CA SER A 200 -25.98 3.01 2.72
C SER A 200 -25.33 3.63 1.48
N ARG A 201 -25.82 4.81 1.11
CA ARG A 201 -25.24 5.59 0.01
C ARG A 201 -23.81 5.95 0.37
N LEU A 202 -23.00 6.22 -0.65
CA LEU A 202 -21.70 6.88 -0.45
C LEU A 202 -21.99 8.35 -0.10
N ASP A 203 -22.63 8.60 1.03
CA ASP A 203 -22.93 9.94 1.48
C ASP A 203 -21.66 10.46 2.16
N LEU A 204 -21.03 11.46 1.53
CA LEU A 204 -19.79 12.12 1.93
C LEU A 204 -19.89 12.86 3.29
N ALA A 205 -21.06 12.84 3.94
CA ALA A 205 -21.43 13.73 5.05
C ALA A 205 -21.31 13.12 6.47
N ASP A 206 -21.18 11.80 6.62
CA ASP A 206 -21.25 11.14 7.95
C ASP A 206 -19.90 10.80 8.60
N TYR A 207 -18.79 11.34 8.08
CA TYR A 207 -17.47 11.18 8.72
C TYR A 207 -17.28 12.06 9.96
N GLY A 208 -18.11 13.11 10.12
CA GLY A 208 -17.87 14.26 11.00
C GLY A 208 -18.31 14.17 12.45
N ASP A 209 -18.67 13.01 13.00
CA ASP A 209 -18.93 12.95 14.45
C ASP A 209 -18.49 11.62 15.10
N ALA A 210 -18.01 11.76 16.35
CA ALA A 210 -17.48 10.75 17.28
C ALA A 210 -16.09 10.14 16.99
N GLY A 211 -15.05 10.91 17.35
CA GLY A 211 -14.14 10.58 18.45
C GLY A 211 -12.91 9.73 18.13
N GLU A 212 -11.75 10.39 18.14
CA GLU A 212 -10.35 9.92 18.25
C GLU A 212 -9.91 8.81 17.27
N SER A 213 -9.14 9.30 16.31
CA SER A 213 -8.72 8.73 15.04
C SER A 213 -7.68 7.63 15.17
N GLU A 214 -7.84 6.66 14.30
CA GLU A 214 -6.70 6.08 13.63
C GLU A 214 -6.18 7.08 12.60
N GLU A 215 -5.06 7.72 12.92
CA GLU A 215 -4.34 8.61 12.02
C GLU A 215 -3.75 7.80 10.85
N THR A 216 -4.63 7.44 9.90
CA THR A 216 -4.24 7.65 8.51
C THR A 216 -3.99 9.16 8.41
N GLU A 217 -2.74 9.57 8.14
CA GLU A 217 -2.44 10.99 7.99
C GLU A 217 -3.50 11.61 7.07
N PRO A 218 -4.17 12.68 7.50
CA PRO A 218 -5.24 13.27 6.73
C PRO A 218 -4.69 13.71 5.37
N VAL A 219 -5.27 13.17 4.30
CA VAL A 219 -4.83 13.45 2.92
C VAL A 219 -5.72 14.50 2.28
N ILE A 220 -5.12 15.46 1.60
CA ILE A 220 -5.82 16.54 0.88
C ILE A 220 -6.44 15.97 -0.41
N LEU A 221 -5.65 15.17 -1.13
CA LEU A 221 -5.97 14.56 -2.42
C LEU A 221 -5.80 13.04 -2.36
N GLY A 222 -6.68 12.33 -3.06
CA GLY A 222 -6.60 10.87 -3.27
C GLY A 222 -5.59 10.46 -4.34
N ASP A 223 -5.48 9.14 -4.57
CA ASP A 223 -4.53 8.58 -5.53
C ASP A 223 -4.71 9.15 -6.95
N PRO A 224 -3.62 9.53 -7.63
CA PRO A 224 -3.68 10.12 -8.96
C PRO A 224 -4.15 9.10 -10.01
N ARG A 225 -5.13 9.49 -10.82
CA ARG A 225 -5.64 8.72 -11.95
C ARG A 225 -5.22 9.37 -13.26
N PHE A 226 -4.45 8.66 -14.07
CA PHE A 226 -4.04 9.16 -15.38
C PHE A 226 -5.19 9.01 -16.40
N THR A 227 -5.55 10.12 -17.03
CA THR A 227 -6.60 10.15 -18.05
C THR A 227 -6.07 10.85 -19.29
N TRP A 228 -6.45 10.32 -20.45
CA TRP A 228 -6.14 10.95 -21.73
C TRP A 228 -7.33 10.69 -22.64
N THR A 229 -8.11 11.72 -22.96
CA THR A 229 -9.30 11.60 -23.83
C THR A 229 -8.92 11.81 -25.28
N SER A 230 -9.76 11.42 -26.24
CA SER A 230 -9.48 11.56 -27.68
C SER A 230 -9.25 13.01 -28.13
N GLU A 231 -9.88 13.96 -27.46
CA GLU A 231 -9.85 15.40 -27.78
C GLU A 231 -9.02 16.22 -26.79
N GLY A 232 -8.51 15.59 -25.73
CA GLY A 232 -7.81 16.26 -24.64
C GLY A 232 -6.33 15.90 -24.53
N GLU A 233 -5.61 16.72 -23.78
CA GLU A 233 -4.25 16.44 -23.35
C GLU A 233 -4.24 15.38 -22.22
N PRO A 234 -3.12 14.64 -22.03
CA PRO A 234 -3.00 13.74 -20.90
C PRO A 234 -2.99 14.56 -19.61
N CYS A 235 -3.72 14.10 -18.60
CA CYS A 235 -3.77 14.74 -17.29
C CYS A 235 -3.96 13.73 -16.17
N PHE A 236 -3.59 14.13 -14.96
CA PHE A 236 -3.87 13.38 -13.74
C PHE A 236 -5.07 13.97 -13.05
N ARG A 237 -6.00 13.13 -12.63
CA ARG A 237 -7.14 13.51 -11.80
C ARG A 237 -6.94 12.99 -10.40
N CYS A 238 -7.06 13.87 -9.42
CA CYS A 238 -7.01 13.51 -8.01
C CYS A 238 -8.30 13.96 -7.33
N GLU A 239 -8.96 13.05 -6.63
CA GLU A 239 -10.16 13.36 -5.84
C GLU A 239 -9.79 14.23 -4.65
N ILE A 240 -10.60 15.24 -4.34
CA ILE A 240 -10.39 16.10 -3.17
C ILE A 240 -10.99 15.39 -1.95
N LEU A 241 -10.11 14.95 -1.05
CA LEU A 241 -10.48 14.21 0.16
C LEU A 241 -10.44 15.06 1.42
N ALA A 242 -9.90 16.29 1.35
CA ALA A 242 -9.65 17.14 2.51
C ALA A 242 -10.87 17.31 3.45
N ALA A 243 -12.07 17.48 2.89
CA ALA A 243 -13.30 17.61 3.68
C ALA A 243 -13.71 16.33 4.42
N ALA A 244 -13.26 15.17 3.95
CA ALA A 244 -13.56 13.86 4.53
C ALA A 244 -12.45 13.36 5.47
N THR A 245 -11.26 13.95 5.41
CA THR A 245 -10.07 13.48 6.12
C THR A 245 -9.58 14.43 7.21
N PHE A 246 -9.81 15.74 7.07
CA PHE A 246 -9.46 16.74 8.09
C PHE A 246 -10.67 17.15 8.93
N ASP A 247 -10.40 17.45 10.20
CA ASP A 247 -11.37 18.09 11.10
C ASP A 247 -11.43 19.59 10.79
N LEU A 248 -12.24 19.95 9.79
CA LEU A 248 -12.41 21.33 9.32
C LEU A 248 -13.46 22.10 10.14
N GLU A 249 -13.15 23.35 10.50
CA GLU A 249 -14.05 24.22 11.29
C GLU A 249 -14.33 25.58 10.63
N ALA A 250 -13.40 26.09 9.81
CA ALA A 250 -13.50 27.40 9.18
C ALA A 250 -14.60 27.43 8.11
N PRO A 251 -15.17 28.61 7.81
CA PRO A 251 -16.25 28.73 6.82
C PRO A 251 -15.80 28.41 5.39
N CYS A 252 -14.51 28.56 5.09
CA CYS A 252 -13.96 28.37 3.76
C CYS A 252 -12.51 27.87 3.84
N TYR A 253 -12.22 26.83 3.05
CA TYR A 253 -10.88 26.34 2.77
C TYR A 253 -10.62 26.35 1.28
N GLU A 254 -9.34 26.40 0.90
CA GLU A 254 -8.92 26.28 -0.48
C GLU A 254 -7.78 25.28 -0.62
N VAL A 255 -7.93 24.38 -1.57
CA VAL A 255 -6.91 23.42 -1.99
C VAL A 255 -6.17 24.05 -3.16
N ARG A 256 -4.88 24.33 -2.96
CA ARG A 256 -4.00 24.95 -3.97
C ARG A 256 -2.84 24.02 -4.28
N GLY A 257 -2.30 24.11 -5.49
CA GLY A 257 -1.09 23.39 -5.84
C GLY A 257 -0.52 23.88 -7.17
N ALA A 258 0.77 23.65 -7.37
CA ALA A 258 1.39 23.96 -8.64
C ALA A 258 0.91 22.94 -9.69
N GLY A 259 0.10 23.39 -10.65
CA GLY A 259 -0.31 22.58 -11.80
C GLY A 259 -1.79 22.23 -11.89
N PHE A 260 -2.64 22.76 -11.00
CA PHE A 260 -4.10 22.67 -11.10
C PHE A 260 -4.77 23.94 -10.56
N ASP A 261 -6.02 24.20 -10.97
CA ASP A 261 -6.80 25.34 -10.49
C ASP A 261 -7.28 25.13 -9.06
N ALA A 262 -7.20 26.18 -8.24
CA ALA A 262 -7.58 26.11 -6.83
C ALA A 262 -9.05 25.67 -6.66
N ALA A 263 -9.29 24.76 -5.73
CA ALA A 263 -10.62 24.24 -5.42
C ALA A 263 -11.06 24.69 -4.03
N ARG A 264 -12.31 25.15 -3.90
CA ARG A 264 -12.83 25.67 -2.62
C ARG A 264 -13.73 24.68 -1.92
N ILE A 265 -13.56 24.60 -0.61
CA ILE A 265 -14.37 23.82 0.32
C ILE A 265 -15.14 24.80 1.20
N LEU A 266 -16.47 24.81 1.08
CA LEU A 266 -17.35 25.79 1.73
C LEU A 266 -18.21 25.10 2.79
N ARG A 267 -18.18 25.61 4.02
CA ARG A 267 -19.04 25.13 5.09
C ARG A 267 -20.49 25.56 4.83
N GLN A 268 -21.42 24.63 5.00
CA GLN A 268 -22.86 24.84 4.85
C GLN A 268 -23.52 25.12 6.21
N GLU A 269 -24.77 25.58 6.20
CA GLU A 269 -25.52 25.91 7.43
C GLU A 269 -25.74 24.69 8.33
N ASP A 270 -25.83 23.49 7.75
CA ASP A 270 -25.97 22.21 8.47
C ASP A 270 -24.64 21.69 9.05
N GLY A 271 -23.55 22.42 8.85
CA GLY A 271 -22.21 22.06 9.32
C GLY A 271 -21.42 21.18 8.35
N SER A 272 -22.02 20.69 7.26
CA SER A 272 -21.33 19.91 6.22
C SER A 272 -20.43 20.79 5.35
N TYR A 273 -19.54 20.16 4.59
CA TYR A 273 -18.66 20.85 3.64
C TYR A 273 -19.05 20.52 2.20
N TYR A 274 -19.20 21.55 1.38
CA TYR A 274 -19.49 21.46 -0.04
C TYR A 274 -18.28 21.88 -0.87
N LEU A 275 -17.94 21.10 -1.89
CA LEU A 275 -16.92 21.45 -2.86
C LEU A 275 -17.53 22.31 -3.96
N SER A 276 -17.02 23.52 -4.14
CA SER A 276 -17.52 24.47 -5.13
C SER A 276 -17.19 24.01 -6.55
N GLY A 277 -18.06 23.18 -7.14
CA GLY A 277 -18.12 22.91 -8.58
C GLY A 277 -17.29 21.73 -9.10
N ILE A 278 -16.21 21.36 -8.42
CA ILE A 278 -15.34 20.23 -8.82
C ILE A 278 -14.95 19.39 -7.61
N SER A 279 -15.19 18.07 -7.69
CA SER A 279 -14.78 17.08 -6.69
C SER A 279 -13.38 16.52 -6.94
N GLU A 280 -12.77 16.86 -8.08
CA GLU A 280 -11.45 16.39 -8.49
C GLU A 280 -10.63 17.59 -8.98
N VAL A 281 -9.34 17.60 -8.66
CA VAL A 281 -8.38 18.50 -9.28
C VAL A 281 -7.76 17.81 -10.50
N THR A 282 -7.56 18.57 -11.57
CA THR A 282 -6.91 18.09 -12.79
C THR A 282 -5.52 18.69 -12.88
N ALA A 283 -4.49 17.86 -12.75
CA ALA A 283 -3.09 18.25 -12.83
C ALA A 283 -2.48 17.92 -14.19
N THR A 284 -1.85 18.91 -14.81
CA THR A 284 -1.11 18.73 -16.06
C THR A 284 0.22 17.99 -15.78
N PRO A 285 0.61 17.00 -16.60
CA PRO A 285 1.76 16.14 -16.34
C PRO A 285 3.08 16.83 -16.69
N THR A 286 3.44 17.83 -15.91
CA THR A 286 4.67 18.62 -16.06
C THR A 286 5.79 18.16 -15.12
N ARG A 287 5.45 17.53 -14.00
CA ARG A 287 6.38 17.06 -12.96
C ARG A 287 5.94 15.70 -12.42
N ALA A 288 6.90 14.89 -12.01
CA ALA A 288 6.64 13.54 -11.49
C ALA A 288 5.90 13.53 -10.14
N SER A 289 5.91 14.65 -9.43
CA SER A 289 5.20 14.84 -8.17
C SER A 289 4.37 16.11 -8.19
N LEU A 290 3.25 16.07 -7.48
CA LEU A 290 2.36 17.19 -7.24
C LEU A 290 2.40 17.56 -5.76
N GLN A 291 2.69 18.82 -5.45
CA GLN A 291 2.55 19.36 -4.10
C GLN A 291 1.25 20.15 -4.03
N CYS A 292 0.44 19.85 -3.01
CA CYS A 292 -0.78 20.58 -2.72
C CYS A 292 -0.79 21.05 -1.27
N LEU A 293 -1.49 22.17 -1.05
CA LEU A 293 -1.65 22.84 0.22
C LEU A 293 -3.15 23.02 0.48
N LEU A 294 -3.54 22.89 1.73
CA LEU A 294 -4.86 23.22 2.23
C LEU A 294 -4.72 24.48 3.09
N THR A 295 -5.41 25.56 2.72
CA THR A 295 -5.37 26.83 3.45
C THR A 295 -6.77 27.27 3.87
N THR A 296 -6.88 27.97 4.99
CA THR A 296 -8.12 28.67 5.38
C THR A 296 -8.22 30.02 4.67
N ILE A 297 -9.45 30.41 4.32
CA ILE A 297 -9.75 31.74 3.77
C ILE A 297 -10.71 32.46 4.72
N GLY A 298 -10.17 33.37 5.54
CA GLY A 298 -10.93 34.22 6.45
C GLY A 298 -11.23 35.61 5.89
N ALA A 299 -12.36 36.20 6.26
CA ALA A 299 -12.76 37.56 5.86
C ALA A 299 -11.98 38.68 6.59
N GLY A 300 -10.90 38.37 7.33
CA GLY A 300 -10.17 39.38 8.11
C GLY A 300 -8.91 38.89 8.84
N THR A 301 -8.74 37.58 8.98
CA THR A 301 -7.49 36.94 9.43
C THR A 301 -6.84 36.31 8.20
N GLY A 302 -5.57 36.61 7.93
CA GLY A 302 -4.87 36.20 6.71
C GLY A 302 -4.90 34.69 6.42
N GLU A 303 -4.42 34.29 5.24
CA GLU A 303 -4.35 32.89 4.82
C GLU A 303 -3.46 32.09 5.80
N GLU A 304 -4.01 31.05 6.41
CA GLU A 304 -3.27 30.12 7.29
C GLU A 304 -3.16 28.74 6.61
N GLU A 305 -1.97 28.17 6.62
CA GLU A 305 -1.70 26.84 6.08
C GLU A 305 -2.09 25.77 7.11
N ILE A 306 -2.98 24.87 6.69
CA ILE A 306 -3.50 23.79 7.53
C ILE A 306 -2.70 22.51 7.31
N ALA A 307 -2.40 22.20 6.04
CA ALA A 307 -1.66 21.00 5.68
C ALA A 307 -1.01 21.12 4.31
N THR A 308 0.03 20.31 4.12
CA THR A 308 0.71 20.12 2.84
C THR A 308 0.80 18.62 2.53
N GLN A 309 0.54 18.23 1.29
CA GLN A 309 0.68 16.85 0.82
C GLN A 309 1.46 16.80 -0.51
N SER A 310 2.37 15.84 -0.63
CA SER A 310 3.08 15.51 -1.86
C SER A 310 2.59 14.19 -2.44
N LEU A 311 2.16 14.19 -3.69
CA LEU A 311 1.68 13.00 -4.42
C LEU A 311 2.64 12.64 -5.55
N SER A 312 3.03 11.36 -5.65
CA SER A 312 3.77 10.85 -6.81
C SER A 312 2.81 10.59 -7.96
N LEU A 313 2.86 11.44 -8.99
CA LEU A 313 2.07 11.26 -10.21
C LEU A 313 2.60 10.08 -11.01
N TRP A 314 3.92 9.97 -11.17
CA TRP A 314 4.65 8.79 -11.66
C TRP A 314 5.97 8.65 -10.91
N ASP A 315 6.61 7.49 -11.02
CA ASP A 315 7.91 7.26 -10.38
C ASP A 315 9.06 7.54 -11.35
N PRO A 316 9.87 8.58 -11.10
CA PRO A 316 11.02 8.89 -11.93
C PRO A 316 12.21 7.93 -11.71
N HIS A 317 12.17 7.10 -10.67
CA HIS A 317 13.21 6.12 -10.33
C HIS A 317 13.02 4.80 -11.09
N PHE A 318 11.78 4.48 -11.50
CA PHE A 318 11.49 3.28 -12.26
C PHE A 318 11.58 3.55 -13.78
N PRO A 319 12.10 2.61 -14.61
CA PRO A 319 12.18 2.80 -16.06
C PRO A 319 10.86 3.24 -16.71
N ILE A 320 9.74 2.75 -16.17
CA ILE A 320 8.39 2.92 -16.72
C ILE A 320 7.35 2.98 -15.59
N SER A 321 6.40 3.89 -15.69
CA SER A 321 5.18 3.86 -14.88
C SER A 321 4.00 3.48 -15.76
N LEU A 322 3.23 2.48 -15.35
CA LEU A 322 2.08 1.97 -16.11
C LEU A 322 0.77 2.34 -15.42
N TYR A 323 -0.25 2.68 -16.22
CA TYR A 323 -1.59 3.02 -15.75
C TYR A 323 -2.62 2.26 -16.56
N ARG A 324 -3.67 1.79 -15.88
CA ARG A 324 -4.77 1.10 -16.51
C ARG A 324 -5.55 2.07 -17.39
N LYS A 325 -5.86 1.66 -18.62
CA LYS A 325 -6.72 2.43 -19.50
C LYS A 325 -8.13 2.62 -18.91
N ASN A 326 -8.63 1.57 -18.25
CA ASN A 326 -9.88 1.62 -17.52
C ASN A 326 -9.66 2.18 -16.10
N GLY A 327 -10.08 3.43 -15.87
CA GLY A 327 -10.04 4.09 -14.58
C GLY A 327 -8.73 4.83 -14.25
N GLY A 328 -7.70 4.74 -15.09
CA GLY A 328 -6.48 5.54 -14.94
C GLY A 328 -5.60 5.21 -13.75
N ALA A 329 -5.93 4.16 -12.98
CA ALA A 329 -5.20 3.79 -11.78
C ALA A 329 -3.78 3.31 -12.14
N ARG A 330 -2.81 3.74 -11.34
CA ARG A 330 -1.43 3.28 -11.45
C ARG A 330 -1.33 1.78 -11.17
N MET A 331 -0.55 1.08 -11.97
CA MET A 331 -0.20 -0.31 -11.71
C MET A 331 0.91 -0.32 -10.64
N PRO A 332 0.71 -0.97 -9.49
CA PRO A 332 1.66 -0.92 -8.38
C PRO A 332 2.96 -1.67 -8.70
N ASP A 333 2.86 -2.71 -9.53
CA ASP A 333 3.98 -3.53 -9.97
C ASP A 333 4.04 -3.51 -11.51
N PRO A 334 4.93 -2.71 -12.11
CA PRO A 334 5.13 -2.70 -13.55
C PRO A 334 5.82 -3.98 -14.06
N GLU A 335 6.52 -4.75 -13.22
CA GLU A 335 7.16 -6.01 -13.63
C GLU A 335 6.12 -7.11 -13.84
N HIS A 336 5.00 -7.06 -13.12
CA HIS A 336 3.84 -7.95 -13.30
C HIS A 336 2.58 -7.15 -13.67
N PRO A 337 2.55 -6.51 -14.86
CA PRO A 337 1.49 -5.59 -15.23
C PRO A 337 0.17 -6.33 -15.43
N ALA A 338 -0.86 -5.89 -14.72
CA ALA A 338 -2.19 -6.47 -14.82
C ALA A 338 -3.00 -5.85 -15.98
N ASN A 339 -3.75 -6.69 -16.69
CA ASN A 339 -4.75 -6.33 -17.69
C ASN A 339 -4.21 -5.61 -18.95
N LEU A 340 -3.03 -5.99 -19.45
CA LEU A 340 -2.47 -5.41 -20.68
C LEU A 340 -3.30 -5.70 -21.94
N GLU A 341 -4.19 -6.70 -21.92
CA GLU A 341 -5.11 -7.02 -23.02
C GLU A 341 -6.15 -5.93 -23.30
N GLN A 342 -6.27 -4.93 -22.43
CA GLN A 342 -7.13 -3.75 -22.63
C GLN A 342 -6.34 -2.52 -23.12
N GLY A 343 -5.02 -2.67 -23.27
CA GLY A 343 -4.08 -1.56 -23.43
C GLY A 343 -3.83 -0.82 -22.12
N CYS A 344 -2.82 0.04 -22.14
CA CYS A 344 -2.43 0.82 -20.96
C CYS A 344 -1.85 2.17 -21.37
N PHE A 345 -1.67 3.04 -20.38
CA PHE A 345 -0.83 4.22 -20.54
C PHE A 345 0.53 3.94 -19.92
N ALA A 346 1.58 4.44 -20.56
CA ALA A 346 2.93 4.34 -20.05
C ALA A 346 3.61 5.71 -20.00
N ILE A 347 4.43 5.91 -18.97
CA ILE A 347 5.25 7.09 -18.78
C ILE A 347 6.69 6.63 -18.59
N PHE A 348 7.60 7.12 -19.41
CA PHE A 348 9.02 6.73 -19.39
C PHE A 348 9.91 7.85 -19.93
N HIS A 349 11.22 7.77 -19.71
CA HIS A 349 12.16 8.79 -20.15
C HIS A 349 12.32 8.81 -21.68
N GLN A 350 12.44 9.99 -22.28
CA GLN A 350 12.45 10.16 -23.74
C GLN A 350 13.63 9.52 -24.48
N SER A 351 14.70 9.15 -23.76
CA SER A 351 15.84 8.40 -24.31
C SER A 351 15.48 6.96 -24.71
N PHE A 352 14.33 6.46 -24.27
CA PHE A 352 13.84 5.13 -24.62
C PHE A 352 12.82 5.19 -25.75
N ALA A 353 12.78 4.13 -26.54
CA ALA A 353 11.62 3.76 -27.33
C ALA A 353 10.81 2.71 -26.56
N ILE A 354 9.56 2.50 -26.97
CA ILE A 354 8.69 1.49 -26.37
C ILE A 354 8.08 0.63 -27.48
N THR A 355 7.99 -0.67 -27.21
CA THR A 355 7.21 -1.64 -27.98
C THR A 355 6.06 -2.15 -27.10
N PRO A 356 4.85 -2.40 -27.64
CA PRO A 356 4.44 -2.13 -29.03
C PRO A 356 4.42 -0.63 -29.35
N GLN A 357 4.36 -0.29 -30.65
CA GLN A 357 4.31 1.09 -31.08
C GLN A 357 3.08 1.80 -30.46
N PRO A 358 3.26 2.97 -29.83
CA PRO A 358 2.16 3.72 -29.25
C PRO A 358 1.07 4.09 -30.26
N LEU A 359 -0.19 4.03 -29.82
CA LEU A 359 -1.34 4.58 -30.54
C LEU A 359 -1.26 6.11 -30.62
N ARG A 360 -0.78 6.71 -29.53
CA ARG A 360 -0.45 8.13 -29.46
C ARG A 360 0.66 8.37 -28.45
N ALA A 361 1.37 9.47 -28.62
CA ALA A 361 2.47 9.86 -27.77
C ALA A 361 2.53 11.38 -27.62
N LEU A 362 2.92 11.84 -26.45
CA LEU A 362 3.22 13.22 -26.12
C LEU A 362 4.55 13.24 -25.39
N THR A 363 5.43 14.15 -25.77
CA THR A 363 6.69 14.38 -25.06
C THR A 363 6.57 15.69 -24.31
N ASN A 364 6.84 15.66 -23.00
CA ASN A 364 6.89 16.85 -22.16
C ASN A 364 8.19 16.85 -21.33
N GLY A 365 9.10 17.77 -21.67
CA GLY A 365 10.45 17.77 -21.12
C GLY A 365 11.18 16.45 -21.39
N SER A 366 11.70 15.83 -20.35
CA SER A 366 12.43 14.55 -20.43
C SER A 366 11.53 13.32 -20.47
N TRP A 367 10.21 13.47 -20.40
CA TRP A 367 9.28 12.36 -20.24
C TRP A 367 8.40 12.19 -21.47
N ARG A 368 8.13 10.93 -21.83
CA ARG A 368 7.15 10.54 -22.85
C ARG A 368 5.96 9.89 -22.18
N PHE A 369 4.79 10.36 -22.56
CA PHE A 369 3.49 9.86 -22.19
C PHE A 369 2.93 9.16 -23.41
N VAL A 370 2.56 7.89 -23.29
CA VAL A 370 2.07 7.11 -24.42
C VAL A 370 0.81 6.36 -24.06
N GLU A 371 -0.04 6.15 -25.07
CA GLU A 371 -1.09 5.14 -25.03
C GLU A 371 -0.64 3.93 -25.84
N LEU A 372 -0.63 2.77 -25.20
CA LEU A 372 -0.26 1.51 -25.82
C LEU A 372 -1.53 0.74 -26.22
N PRO A 373 -1.52 0.05 -27.37
CA PRO A 373 -2.59 -0.87 -27.73
C PRO A 373 -2.64 -2.07 -26.75
N PRO A 374 -3.75 -2.83 -26.75
CA PRO A 374 -3.76 -4.18 -26.21
C PRO A 374 -2.53 -4.97 -26.65
N CYS A 375 -1.81 -5.54 -25.68
CA CYS A 375 -0.61 -6.32 -25.94
C CYS A 375 -0.40 -7.40 -24.88
N ARG A 376 0.46 -8.35 -25.21
CA ARG A 376 0.92 -9.38 -24.27
C ARG A 376 2.13 -8.86 -23.47
N PRO A 377 2.38 -9.35 -22.25
CA PRO A 377 3.55 -8.92 -21.46
C PRO A 377 4.89 -9.06 -22.20
N ASP A 378 5.07 -10.11 -23.01
CA ASP A 378 6.29 -10.39 -23.79
C ASP A 378 6.50 -9.46 -25.00
N GLU A 379 5.46 -8.75 -25.41
CA GLU A 379 5.48 -7.74 -26.47
C GLU A 379 5.83 -6.33 -25.93
N LEU A 380 5.65 -6.12 -24.63
CA LEU A 380 5.89 -4.86 -23.94
C LEU A 380 7.36 -4.76 -23.52
N ALA A 381 8.09 -3.77 -24.04
CA ALA A 381 9.46 -3.51 -23.62
C ALA A 381 9.86 -2.06 -23.87
N LEU A 382 10.79 -1.56 -23.04
CA LEU A 382 11.55 -0.37 -23.35
C LEU A 382 12.81 -0.75 -24.11
N LEU A 383 13.13 0.05 -25.12
CA LEU A 383 14.28 -0.12 -25.99
C LEU A 383 15.21 1.09 -25.88
N GLN A 384 16.52 0.87 -25.83
CA GLN A 384 17.54 1.89 -26.02
C GLN A 384 18.41 1.47 -27.20
N GLU A 385 18.49 2.30 -28.23
CA GLU A 385 19.27 2.00 -29.44
C GLU A 385 18.89 0.65 -30.10
N GLY A 386 17.63 0.24 -29.93
CA GLY A 386 17.10 -1.03 -30.45
C GLY A 386 17.24 -2.21 -29.51
N GLU A 387 17.97 -2.09 -28.40
CA GLU A 387 18.16 -3.16 -27.42
C GLU A 387 17.15 -3.06 -26.28
N ARG A 388 16.60 -4.20 -25.82
CA ARG A 388 15.68 -4.25 -24.69
C ARG A 388 16.40 -3.88 -23.40
N VAL A 389 15.93 -2.84 -22.70
CA VAL A 389 16.47 -2.39 -21.41
C VAL A 389 15.53 -2.64 -20.24
N TRP A 390 14.24 -2.87 -20.53
CA TRP A 390 13.24 -3.26 -19.55
C TRP A 390 12.10 -4.01 -20.25
N TRP A 391 11.56 -5.02 -19.58
CA TRP A 391 10.37 -5.78 -19.99
C TRP A 391 9.70 -6.35 -18.72
N PRO A 392 8.39 -6.66 -18.77
CA PRO A 392 7.71 -7.37 -17.69
C PRO A 392 8.40 -8.70 -17.36
N ALA A 393 8.44 -9.08 -16.09
CA ALA A 393 8.96 -10.36 -15.67
C ALA A 393 8.16 -11.49 -16.33
N GLU A 394 8.84 -12.45 -16.92
CA GLU A 394 8.20 -13.67 -17.39
C GLU A 394 7.79 -14.51 -16.18
N ASP A 395 6.62 -15.16 -16.24
CA ASP A 395 6.23 -16.15 -15.23
C ASP A 395 7.41 -17.13 -15.04
N GLU A 396 8.00 -17.15 -13.84
CA GLU A 396 9.19 -17.97 -13.51
C GLU A 396 9.01 -19.46 -13.85
N ASN A 397 7.76 -19.91 -13.99
CA ASN A 397 7.38 -21.26 -14.41
C ASN A 397 7.66 -21.60 -15.89
N LYS A 398 8.11 -20.66 -16.73
CA LYS A 398 8.41 -20.90 -18.16
C LYS A 398 9.88 -20.78 -18.55
N LEU A 399 10.77 -20.38 -17.65
CA LEU A 399 12.19 -20.35 -17.97
C LEU A 399 12.75 -21.79 -18.04
N ALA A 400 13.07 -22.20 -19.27
CA ALA A 400 14.09 -23.22 -19.49
C ALA A 400 15.33 -22.84 -18.67
N SER A 401 15.90 -23.83 -17.97
CA SER A 401 17.06 -23.70 -17.07
C SER A 401 17.98 -22.56 -17.52
N PRO A 402 18.16 -21.49 -16.73
CA PRO A 402 19.07 -20.44 -17.13
C PRO A 402 20.45 -21.09 -17.25
N THR A 403 21.07 -21.03 -18.43
CA THR A 403 22.53 -20.95 -18.50
C THR A 403 22.89 -19.65 -17.80
N SER A 404 22.92 -19.69 -16.47
CA SER A 404 23.22 -18.56 -15.61
C SER A 404 24.64 -18.13 -15.93
N LEU A 405 24.79 -17.08 -16.73
CA LEU A 405 26.02 -16.32 -16.78
C LEU A 405 26.23 -15.79 -15.36
N LEU A 406 27.20 -16.36 -14.65
CA LEU A 406 27.41 -16.10 -13.24
C LEU A 406 28.13 -14.76 -13.08
N VAL A 407 27.36 -13.68 -13.19
CA VAL A 407 27.84 -12.31 -12.97
C VAL A 407 27.88 -12.08 -11.46
N THR A 408 29.06 -11.82 -10.91
CA THR A 408 29.17 -11.49 -9.48
C THR A 408 29.57 -10.04 -9.31
N ILE A 409 28.79 -9.30 -8.54
CA ILE A 409 29.09 -7.94 -8.12
C ILE A 409 29.57 -8.00 -6.67
N GLN A 410 30.76 -7.48 -6.41
CA GLN A 410 31.32 -7.41 -5.06
C GLN A 410 31.75 -5.98 -4.77
N ALA A 411 31.48 -5.50 -3.55
CA ALA A 411 32.14 -4.29 -3.10
C ALA A 411 33.66 -4.55 -3.11
N ALA A 412 34.44 -3.62 -3.66
CA ALA A 412 35.91 -3.73 -3.63
C ALA A 412 36.46 -3.51 -2.21
N HIS A 413 35.64 -2.99 -1.31
CA HIS A 413 35.96 -2.74 0.09
C HIS A 413 35.55 -3.94 0.94
N SER A 414 36.48 -4.48 1.73
CA SER A 414 36.26 -5.63 2.61
C SER A 414 35.67 -5.27 3.98
N ALA A 415 35.58 -3.98 4.30
CA ALA A 415 35.04 -3.46 5.54
C ALA A 415 34.02 -2.35 5.27
N PRO A 416 33.03 -2.13 6.17
CA PRO A 416 32.16 -0.97 6.11
C PRO A 416 32.99 0.31 6.05
N ILE A 417 32.66 1.19 5.12
CA ILE A 417 33.32 2.49 5.03
C ILE A 417 32.63 3.42 6.02
N GLU A 418 33.32 3.76 7.10
CA GLU A 418 32.84 4.80 8.01
C GLU A 418 32.85 6.15 7.30
N TRP A 419 31.68 6.75 7.27
CA TRP A 419 31.46 7.98 6.55
C TRP A 419 31.28 9.13 7.53
N THR A 420 32.38 9.86 7.75
CA THR A 420 32.55 10.81 8.85
C THR A 420 32.31 12.26 8.46
N LYS A 421 32.13 12.56 7.16
CA LYS A 421 31.94 13.91 6.63
C LYS A 421 30.70 13.98 5.73
N PRO A 422 29.58 14.56 6.18
CA PRO A 422 28.29 14.59 5.47
C PRO A 422 28.35 15.11 4.02
N ASP A 423 29.31 15.99 3.75
CA ASP A 423 29.42 16.76 2.52
C ASP A 423 30.56 16.26 1.60
N ARG A 424 31.23 15.15 1.97
CA ARG A 424 32.22 14.48 1.11
C ARG A 424 32.09 12.97 1.21
N PRO A 425 31.32 12.35 0.32
CA PRO A 425 31.17 10.91 0.33
C PRO A 425 32.49 10.20 -0.04
N PRO A 426 32.82 9.08 0.62
CA PRO A 426 33.98 8.30 0.26
C PRO A 426 33.77 7.64 -1.11
N PRO A 427 34.83 7.46 -1.90
CA PRO A 427 34.74 6.76 -3.18
C PRO A 427 34.36 5.28 -2.96
N VAL A 428 33.20 4.88 -3.46
CA VAL A 428 32.76 3.48 -3.46
C VAL A 428 33.22 2.82 -4.77
N ARG A 429 33.78 1.62 -4.67
CA ARG A 429 34.24 0.84 -5.83
C ARG A 429 33.56 -0.52 -5.83
N PHE A 430 33.09 -0.93 -7.00
CA PHE A 430 32.51 -2.26 -7.22
C PHE A 430 33.38 -3.04 -8.21
N LEU A 431 33.55 -4.33 -7.94
CA LEU A 431 34.16 -5.27 -8.85
C LEU A 431 33.05 -6.12 -9.48
N ILE A 432 32.86 -5.96 -10.78
CA ILE A 432 31.92 -6.77 -11.57
C ILE A 432 32.75 -7.83 -12.29
N LYS A 433 32.56 -9.11 -11.93
CA LYS A 433 33.22 -10.21 -12.63
C LYS A 433 32.26 -10.76 -13.68
N LEU A 434 32.74 -10.76 -14.93
CA LEU A 434 32.02 -11.27 -16.09
C LEU A 434 32.59 -12.63 -16.50
N PRO A 435 31.79 -13.51 -17.12
CA PRO A 435 32.29 -14.72 -17.75
C PRO A 435 33.30 -14.42 -18.87
N PRO A 436 34.20 -15.37 -19.21
CA PRO A 436 35.11 -15.22 -20.35
C PRO A 436 34.34 -14.85 -21.62
N HIS A 437 34.89 -13.94 -22.42
CA HIS A 437 34.31 -13.43 -23.68
C HIS A 437 33.02 -12.60 -23.53
N SER A 438 32.60 -12.27 -22.31
CA SER A 438 31.51 -11.31 -22.07
C SER A 438 32.03 -9.88 -22.08
N VAL A 439 31.23 -8.94 -22.59
CA VAL A 439 31.57 -7.52 -22.65
C VAL A 439 30.49 -6.78 -21.87
N LEU A 440 30.87 -6.17 -20.74
CA LEU A 440 29.98 -5.23 -20.06
C LEU A 440 29.71 -4.08 -21.03
N ARG A 441 28.45 -3.75 -21.26
CA ARG A 441 28.04 -2.65 -22.16
C ARG A 441 27.57 -1.43 -21.38
N TRP A 442 26.80 -1.66 -20.33
CA TRP A 442 26.33 -0.62 -19.43
C TRP A 442 26.09 -1.17 -18.03
N VAL A 443 26.10 -0.27 -17.04
CA VAL A 443 25.74 -0.55 -15.64
C VAL A 443 24.73 0.49 -15.20
N ARG A 444 23.70 0.07 -14.47
CA ARG A 444 22.78 1.02 -13.84
C ARG A 444 23.06 1.16 -12.35
N LEU A 445 23.30 2.39 -11.92
CA LEU A 445 23.54 2.78 -10.52
C LEU A 445 22.45 3.75 -10.08
N GLY A 446 21.34 3.24 -9.53
CA GLY A 446 20.18 4.09 -9.19
C GLY A 446 19.57 4.76 -10.43
N HIS A 447 19.71 6.08 -10.55
CA HIS A 447 19.21 6.90 -11.67
C HIS A 447 20.09 6.87 -12.92
N GLU A 448 21.29 6.30 -12.81
CA GLU A 448 22.35 6.56 -13.77
C GLU A 448 22.67 5.34 -14.61
N ILE A 449 22.80 5.55 -15.91
CA ILE A 449 23.32 4.56 -16.85
C ILE A 449 24.75 4.95 -17.17
N VAL A 450 25.69 4.09 -16.79
CA VAL A 450 27.11 4.24 -17.12
C VAL A 450 27.41 3.30 -18.27
N GLU A 451 27.73 3.87 -19.43
CA GLU A 451 28.15 3.10 -20.59
C GLU A 451 29.66 2.91 -20.57
N THR A 452 30.09 1.69 -20.87
CA THR A 452 31.50 1.37 -21.11
C THR A 452 31.78 1.55 -22.59
N SER A 453 32.65 2.50 -22.94
CA SER A 453 33.10 2.61 -24.31
C SER A 453 34.06 1.47 -24.67
N PRO A 454 34.21 1.14 -25.97
CA PRO A 454 35.15 0.10 -26.43
C PRO A 454 36.62 0.36 -26.06
N ASP A 455 37.00 1.62 -25.78
CA ASP A 455 38.33 2.01 -25.31
C ASP A 455 38.47 1.99 -23.78
N GLY A 456 37.49 1.45 -23.05
CA GLY A 456 37.51 1.30 -21.59
C GLY A 456 37.29 2.60 -20.82
N LYS A 457 36.81 3.65 -21.49
CA LYS A 457 36.41 4.90 -20.85
C LYS A 457 34.95 4.84 -20.42
N TRP A 458 34.68 5.40 -19.26
CA TRP A 458 33.33 5.50 -18.72
C TRP A 458 32.70 6.79 -19.23
N ILE A 459 31.63 6.67 -20.03
CA ILE A 459 30.89 7.83 -20.52
C ILE A 459 29.64 7.94 -19.65
N TYR A 460 29.59 8.98 -18.83
CA TYR A 460 28.43 9.30 -18.02
C TYR A 460 27.43 10.05 -18.89
N ARG A 461 26.19 9.54 -19.01
CA ARG A 461 25.13 10.21 -19.78
C ARG A 461 24.44 11.33 -18.99
N THR A 462 24.64 11.42 -17.67
CA THR A 462 24.38 12.63 -16.89
C THR A 462 25.71 13.15 -16.31
N ALA A 463 25.89 14.48 -16.28
CA ALA A 463 27.13 15.12 -15.85
C ALA A 463 27.46 14.84 -14.35
N PRO A 464 28.71 15.00 -13.89
CA PRO A 464 29.24 14.29 -12.73
C PRO A 464 28.56 14.71 -11.41
N PHE A 465 28.21 13.74 -10.57
CA PHE A 465 27.73 13.99 -9.21
C PHE A 465 28.58 13.24 -8.17
N GLU A 466 28.67 13.83 -6.98
CA GLU A 466 29.15 13.18 -5.77
C GLU A 466 28.05 12.27 -5.20
N LEU A 467 28.38 11.01 -4.91
CA LEU A 467 27.47 10.02 -4.31
C LEU A 467 26.99 10.47 -2.93
N ASN A 468 25.88 11.19 -2.83
CA ASN A 468 25.34 11.59 -1.54
C ASN A 468 25.02 10.32 -0.67
N PRO A 469 25.62 10.11 0.52
CA PRO A 469 24.89 9.66 1.72
C PRO A 469 23.62 8.80 1.62
N ALA A 470 22.51 9.46 1.32
CA ALA A 470 21.16 8.93 1.35
C ALA A 470 20.88 8.00 0.16
N HIS A 471 21.80 7.93 -0.81
CA HIS A 471 21.68 7.11 -2.02
C HIS A 471 22.27 5.69 -1.85
N ALA A 472 22.75 5.31 -0.66
CA ALA A 472 23.45 4.04 -0.44
C ALA A 472 22.55 2.80 -0.23
N ILE A 473 21.24 2.92 -0.43
CA ILE A 473 20.28 1.79 -0.31
C ILE A 473 19.40 1.75 -1.56
N TYR A 474 19.98 1.38 -2.71
CA TYR A 474 19.21 1.11 -3.92
C TYR A 474 19.65 -0.22 -4.56
N PRO A 475 18.74 -0.94 -5.23
CA PRO A 475 19.08 -2.17 -5.93
C PRO A 475 20.10 -1.90 -7.06
N PHE A 476 21.10 -2.77 -7.15
CA PHE A 476 22.09 -2.80 -8.23
C PHE A 476 21.57 -3.70 -9.35
N TYR A 477 21.42 -3.15 -10.56
CA TYR A 477 21.08 -3.91 -11.76
C TYR A 477 22.26 -3.87 -12.73
N VAL A 478 22.80 -5.04 -13.07
CA VAL A 478 23.88 -5.20 -14.05
C VAL A 478 23.38 -6.11 -15.16
N THR A 479 23.40 -5.59 -16.38
CA THR A 479 23.13 -6.37 -17.59
C THR A 479 24.47 -6.60 -18.29
N VAL A 480 24.77 -7.87 -18.59
CA VAL A 480 26.05 -8.32 -19.18
C VAL A 480 25.84 -8.80 -20.60
#